data_AF-A0A2S8H8M9-F1
#
_entry.id   AF-A0A2S8H8M9-F1
#
_cell.length_a   1.000
_cell.length_b   1.000
_cell.length_c   1.000
_cell.angle_alpha   90.00
_cell.angle_beta   90.00
_cell.angle_gamma   90.00
#
_symmetry.space_group_name_H-M   'P 1'
#
loop_
_entity.id
_entity.type
_entity.pdbx_description
1 polymer ?
#
loop_
_entity_poly.entity_id
_entity_poly.type
_entity_poly.pdbx_seq_one_letter_code
_entity_poly.pdbx_strand_id
1 'polypeptide(L)' 'MHARFRVIETTTLDDGSKRYRVVDLVEGGSASKHGVFKSRAEADAICSTLNGALTKGATVVS' A
#
# COMPACT_ATOMS: atom_id res chain seq x y z
N MET A 1 14.50 -4.95 7.41
CA MET A 1 13.63 -4.90 6.21
C MET A 1 12.96 -3.54 6.16
N HIS A 2 13.20 -2.74 5.12
CA HIS A 2 12.38 -1.55 4.88
C HIS A 2 11.13 -1.97 4.09
N ALA A 3 9.95 -1.65 4.62
CA ALA A 3 8.69 -1.90 3.91
C ALA A 3 8.62 -1.00 2.67
N ARG A 4 8.48 -1.61 1.50
CA ARG A 4 8.37 -0.90 0.21
C ARG A 4 7.02 -0.21 0.09
N PHE A 5 5.96 -0.85 0.57
CA PHE A 5 4.62 -0.28 0.53
C PHE A 5 4.16 0.19 1.90
N ARG A 6 3.38 1.27 1.94
CA ARG A 6 2.83 1.81 3.18
C ARG A 6 1.39 2.28 3.00
N VAL A 7 0.59 2.11 4.06
CA VAL A 7 -0.75 2.70 4.15
C VAL A 7 -0.64 4.15 4.63
N ILE A 8 -1.20 5.08 3.87
CA ILE A 8 -1.41 6.47 4.28
C ILE A 8 -2.89 6.77 4.42
N GLU A 9 -3.24 7.60 5.40
CA GLU A 9 -4.59 8.12 5.58
C GLU A 9 -4.72 9.46 4.87
N THR A 10 -5.81 9.62 4.13
CA THR A 10 -6.05 10.82 3.35
C THR A 10 -7.49 11.25 3.48
N THR A 11 -7.71 12.53 3.69
CA THR A 11 -9.05 13.11 3.82
C THR A 11 -9.48 13.61 2.46
N THR A 12 -10.65 13.16 1.99
CA THR A 12 -11.23 13.70 0.76
C THR A 12 -11.72 15.12 1.07
N LEU A 13 -11.19 16.12 0.37
CA LEU A 13 -11.54 17.53 0.63
C LEU A 13 -13.01 17.83 0.35
N ASP A 14 -13.63 17.08 -0.57
CA ASP A 14 -15.01 17.25 -1.01
C ASP A 14 -16.04 16.82 0.05
N ASP A 15 -15.84 15.67 0.68
CA ASP A 15 -16.82 15.04 1.58
C ASP A 15 -16.29 14.87 3.03
N GLY A 16 -15.04 15.28 3.30
CA GLY A 16 -14.38 15.05 4.60
C GLY A 16 -14.10 13.58 4.92
N SER A 17 -14.56 12.65 4.07
CA SER A 17 -14.39 11.22 4.26
C SER A 17 -12.92 10.80 4.26
N LYS A 18 -12.57 10.02 5.29
CA LYS A 18 -11.27 9.35 5.39
C LYS A 18 -11.17 8.25 4.34
N ARG A 19 -10.03 8.23 3.65
CA ARG A 19 -9.68 7.22 2.66
C ARG A 19 -8.23 6.79 2.86
N TYR A 20 -8.02 5.49 2.83
CA TYR A 20 -6.71 4.88 3.01
C TYR A 20 -6.13 4.55 1.65
N ARG A 21 -4.88 4.90 1.42
CA ARG A 21 -4.16 4.60 0.17
C ARG A 21 -2.93 3.77 0.48
N VAL A 22 -2.69 2.74 -0.32
CA VAL A 22 -1.43 2.00 -0.31
C VAL A 22 -0.51 2.61 -1.35
N VAL A 23 0.66 3.08 -0.91
CA VAL A 23 1.64 3.77 -1.76
C VAL A 23 2.95 2.99 -1.79
N ASP A 24 3.57 2.90 -2.98
CA ASP A 24 4.97 2.51 -3.12
C ASP A 24 5.87 3.66 -2.67
N LEU A 25 6.73 3.40 -1.69
CA LEU A 25 7.71 4.35 -1.19
C LEU A 25 8.96 4.43 -2.09
N VAL A 26 9.15 3.48 -3.01
CA VAL A 26 10.31 3.43 -3.91
C VAL A 26 10.04 4.18 -5.22
N GLU A 27 8.94 3.89 -5.91
CA GLU A 27 8.64 4.56 -7.19
C GLU A 27 8.06 5.98 -7.01
N GLY A 28 7.39 6.27 -5.89
CA GLY A 28 6.88 7.60 -5.57
C GLY A 28 5.78 8.15 -6.50
N GLY A 29 4.88 8.97 -5.95
CA GLY A 29 3.87 9.70 -6.73
C GLY A 29 2.54 8.96 -6.93
N SER A 30 1.66 9.53 -7.78
CA SER A 30 0.29 9.01 -8.00
C SER A 30 0.23 7.71 -8.79
N ALA A 31 1.26 7.38 -9.56
CA ALA A 31 1.38 6.12 -10.29
C ALA A 31 1.60 4.92 -9.35
N SER A 32 2.14 5.16 -8.16
CA SER A 32 2.42 4.17 -7.11
C SER A 32 1.20 3.75 -6.28
N LYS A 33 -0.01 4.07 -6.73
CA LYS A 33 -1.22 3.93 -5.94
C LYS A 33 -1.90 2.58 -6.21
N HIS A 34 -1.79 1.67 -5.26
CA HIS A 34 -2.40 0.33 -5.34
C HIS A 34 -3.88 0.31 -4.90
N GLY A 35 -4.60 1.41 -5.14
CA GLY A 35 -6.02 1.56 -4.80
C GLY A 35 -6.34 2.65 -3.78
N VAL A 36 -7.64 2.84 -3.54
CA VAL A 36 -8.18 3.67 -2.44
C VAL A 36 -9.20 2.83 -1.69
N PHE A 37 -9.06 2.78 -0.38
CA PHE A 37 -9.89 1.97 0.50
C PHE A 37 -10.63 2.85 1.48
N LYS A 38 -11.87 2.48 1.80
CA LYS A 38 -12.66 3.14 2.85
C LYS A 38 -12.26 2.62 4.24
N SER A 39 -11.74 1.40 4.31
CA SER A 39 -11.36 0.72 5.55
C SER A 39 -9.84 0.63 5.68
N ARG A 40 -9.30 0.93 6.88
CA ARG A 40 -7.86 0.75 7.15
C ARG A 40 -7.44 -0.71 7.07
N ALA A 41 -8.29 -1.63 7.56
CA ALA A 41 -8.03 -3.06 7.56
C ALA A 41 -7.83 -3.62 6.14
N GLU A 42 -8.65 -3.18 5.17
CA GLU A 42 -8.50 -3.58 3.78
C GLU A 42 -7.18 -3.06 3.17
N ALA A 43 -6.85 -1.79 3.41
CA ALA A 43 -5.59 -1.23 2.95
C ALA A 43 -4.38 -1.95 3.58
N ASP A 44 -4.48 -2.35 4.84
CA ASP A 44 -3.43 -3.06 5.57
C ASP A 44 -3.22 -4.48 5.03
N ALA A 45 -4.30 -5.21 4.72
CA ALA A 45 -4.21 -6.53 4.10
C ALA A 45 -3.50 -6.48 2.74
N ILE A 46 -3.81 -5.47 1.91
CA ILE A 46 -3.14 -5.27 0.62
C ILE A 46 -1.68 -4.85 0.82
N CYS A 47 -1.41 -3.90 1.73
CA CYS A 47 -0.05 -3.47 2.06
C CYS A 47 0.82 -4.64 2.55
N SER A 48 0.27 -5.50 3.41
CA SER A 48 0.94 -6.70 3.92
C SER A 48 1.20 -7.70 2.79
N THR A 49 0.22 -7.94 1.92
CA THR A 49 0.38 -8.81 0.74
C THR A 49 1.49 -8.31 -0.18
N LEU A 50 1.53 -7.01 -0.48
CA LEU A 50 2.51 -6.40 -1.37
C LEU A 50 3.93 -6.44 -0.77
N ASN A 51 4.06 -6.16 0.53
CA ASN A 51 5.34 -6.29 1.22
C ASN A 51 5.78 -7.77 1.35
N GLY A 52 4.84 -8.69 1.59
CA GLY A 52 5.08 -10.13 1.66
C GLY A 52 5.50 -10.74 0.31
N ALA A 53 4.87 -10.32 -0.78
CA ALA A 53 5.25 -10.71 -2.14
C ALA A 53 6.69 -10.25 -2.48
N LEU A 54 7.10 -9.06 -2.04
CA LEU A 54 8.48 -8.61 -2.20
C LEU A 54 9.49 -9.46 -1.42
N THR A 55 9.09 -10.05 -0.29
CA THR A 55 9.97 -10.96 0.45
C THR A 55 10.10 -12.36 -0.16
N LYS A 56 9.25 -12.70 -1.15
CA LYS A 56 9.34 -13.93 -1.94
C LYS A 56 10.07 -13.75 -3.30
N GLY A 57 10.77 -12.64 -3.47
CA GLY A 57 11.72 -12.45 -4.57
C GLY A 57 13.12 -13.04 -4.31
N ALA A 58 13.34 -13.69 -3.16
CA ALA A 58 14.58 -14.40 -2.86
C ALA A 58 14.32 -15.92 -2.84
N THR A 59 14.78 -16.58 -3.91
CA THR A 59 15.01 -18.03 -4.01
C THR A 59 13.77 -18.93 -4.04
N VAL A 60 13.28 -19.18 -5.27
CA VAL A 60 13.02 -20.57 -5.70
C VAL A 60 14.22 -21.01 -6.53
N VAL A 61 15.20 -21.64 -5.89
CA VAL A 61 16.09 -22.55 -6.61
C VAL A 61 15.48 -23.93 -6.45
N SER A 62 15.05 -24.48 -7.58
CA SER A 62 14.66 -25.88 -7.73
C SER A 62 15.85 -26.81 -7.51
#